data_AF-A0A852FBU3-F1
#
_entry.id   AF-A0A852FBU3-F1
#
_cell.length_a   1.000
_cell.length_b   1.000
_cell.length_c   1.000
_cell.angle_alpha   90.00
_cell.angle_beta   90.00
_cell.angle_gamma   90.00
#
_symmetry.space_group_name_H-M   'P 1'
#
loop_
_entity.id
_entity.type
_entity.pdbx_description
1 polymer ?
#
loop_
_entity_poly.entity_id
_entity_poly.type
_entity_poly.pdbx_seq_one_letter_code
_entity_poly.pdbx_strand_id
1 'polypeptide(L)' 'VTFVPGLNCTVTGWGHVRTAVPLPPPKTLQQLEVPLLSQRHCRCLYALGTATGTEEGLGTPAGDTICAGLPQGQR' A
#
# COMPACT_ATOMS: atom_id res chain seq x y z
N VAL A 1 -7.91 -19.70 4.62
CA VAL A 1 -8.35 -18.32 4.97
C VAL A 1 -8.61 -17.57 3.68
N THR A 2 -9.67 -16.76 3.61
CA THR A 2 -10.02 -15.97 2.42
C THR A 2 -9.92 -14.47 2.74
N PHE A 3 -9.26 -13.73 1.87
CA PHE A 3 -9.11 -12.27 1.99
C PHE A 3 -10.05 -11.60 0.99
N VAL A 4 -11.17 -11.07 1.49
CA VAL A 4 -12.21 -10.48 0.65
C VAL A 4 -11.80 -9.06 0.24
N PRO A 5 -11.70 -8.75 -1.06
CA PRO A 5 -11.44 -7.38 -1.51
C PRO A 5 -12.50 -6.41 -0.97
N GLY A 6 -12.08 -5.20 -0.61
CA GLY A 6 -12.93 -4.17 -0.01
C GLY A 6 -13.11 -4.28 1.51
N LEU A 7 -12.65 -5.37 2.14
CA LEU A 7 -12.58 -5.44 3.60
C LEU A 7 -11.57 -4.39 4.09
N ASN A 8 -12.00 -3.53 5.01
CA ASN A 8 -11.10 -2.58 5.64
C ASN A 8 -10.19 -3.28 6.64
N CYS A 9 -8.90 -3.02 6.54
CA CYS A 9 -7.88 -3.45 7.47
C CYS A 9 -7.19 -2.25 8.10
N THR A 10 -6.70 -2.44 9.32
CA THR A 10 -5.91 -1.43 10.02
C THR A 10 -4.43 -1.72 9.83
N VAL A 11 -3.68 -0.71 9.36
CA VAL A 11 -2.22 -0.70 9.35
C VAL A 11 -1.75 0.25 10.44
N THR A 12 -0.73 -0.15 11.20
CA THR A 12 -0.09 0.73 12.21
C THR A 12 1.41 0.75 12.01
N GLY A 13 2.07 1.84 12.40
CA GLY A 13 3.53 1.93 12.35
C GLY A 13 4.13 3.28 12.77
N TRP A 14 5.46 3.31 12.85
CA TRP A 14 6.27 4.49 13.21
C TRP A 14 7.07 5.06 12.03
N GLY A 15 6.68 4.70 10.80
CA GLY A 15 7.37 5.11 9.58
C GLY A 15 7.28 6.62 9.30
N HIS A 16 7.69 6.99 8.09
CA HIS A 16 7.52 8.36 7.62
C HIS A 16 6.03 8.68 7.47
N VAL A 17 5.59 9.82 8.01
CA VAL A 17 4.18 10.25 7.94
C VAL A 17 3.81 10.81 6.57
N ARG A 18 4.82 11.27 5.80
CA ARG A 18 4.75 11.68 4.40
C ARG A 18 6.08 11.37 3.72
N THR A 19 6.15 11.47 2.39
CA THR A 19 7.42 11.30 1.65
C THR A 19 8.52 12.17 2.24
N ALA A 20 9.61 11.54 2.69
CA ALA A 20 10.75 12.18 3.35
C ALA A 20 10.44 12.98 4.64
N VAL A 21 9.24 12.84 5.23
CA VAL A 21 8.89 13.45 6.53
C VAL A 21 8.86 12.39 7.63
N PRO A 22 9.85 12.35 8.53
CA PRO A 22 9.86 11.38 9.62
C PRO A 22 8.76 11.69 10.63
N LEU A 23 8.32 10.68 11.38
CA LEU A 23 7.37 10.84 12.47
C LEU A 23 7.88 11.89 13.49
N PRO A 24 7.11 12.92 13.88
CA PRO A 24 7.57 13.91 14.87
C PRO A 24 7.62 13.32 16.29
N PRO A 25 8.48 13.84 17.20
CA PRO A 25 8.37 13.58 18.63
C PRO A 25 6.96 13.95 19.13
N PRO A 26 6.32 13.15 20.02
CA PRO A 26 6.87 12.07 20.83
C PRO A 26 6.86 10.68 20.14
N LYS A 27 6.81 10.62 18.80
CA LYS A 27 6.79 9.36 18.02
C LYS A 27 5.55 8.50 18.31
N THR A 28 4.39 9.15 18.41
CA THR A 28 3.10 8.46 18.58
C THR A 28 2.86 7.47 17.44
N LEU A 29 2.44 6.24 17.76
CA LEU A 29 2.08 5.23 16.76
C LEU A 29 1.00 5.78 15.82
N GLN A 30 1.23 5.67 14.51
CA GLN A 30 0.25 6.06 13.51
C GLN A 30 -0.63 4.86 13.15
N GLN A 31 -1.88 5.14 12.80
CA GLN A 31 -2.86 4.14 12.38
C GLN A 31 -3.55 4.60 11.10
N LEU A 32 -3.85 3.65 10.22
CA LEU A 32 -4.56 3.90 8.98
C LEU A 32 -5.52 2.76 8.62
N GLU A 33 -6.75 3.11 8.28
CA GLU A 33 -7.67 2.17 7.63
C GLU A 33 -7.45 2.17 6.12
N VAL A 34 -7.28 0.98 5.57
CA VAL A 34 -7.09 0.75 4.13
C VAL A 34 -7.92 -0.44 3.68
N PRO A 35 -8.55 -0.38 2.49
CA PRO A 35 -9.27 -1.52 1.94
C PRO A 35 -8.28 -2.55 1.37
N LEU A 36 -8.61 -3.83 1.52
CA LEU A 36 -7.95 -4.90 0.77
C LEU A 36 -8.24 -4.73 -0.73
N LEU A 37 -7.21 -4.82 -1.54
CA LEU A 37 -7.30 -4.78 -2.99
C LEU A 37 -7.37 -6.20 -3.54
N SER A 38 -8.12 -6.38 -4.63
CA SER A 38 -8.06 -7.63 -5.37
C SER A 38 -6.67 -7.82 -5.97
N GLN A 39 -6.22 -9.07 -6.07
CA GLN A 39 -4.97 -9.43 -6.73
C GLN A 39 -4.90 -8.85 -8.16
N ARG A 40 -6.03 -8.84 -8.88
CA ARG A 40 -6.13 -8.22 -10.21
C ARG A 40 -5.88 -6.71 -10.17
N HIS A 41 -6.53 -5.98 -9.27
CA HIS A 41 -6.30 -4.53 -9.12
C HIS A 41 -4.85 -4.23 -8.76
N CYS A 42 -4.26 -5.00 -7.85
CA CYS A 42 -2.86 -4.80 -7.46
C CYS A 42 -1.89 -4.99 -8.64
N ARG A 43 -2.07 -6.07 -9.42
CA ARG A 43 -1.26 -6.31 -10.63
C ARG A 43 -1.41 -5.19 -11.65
N CYS A 44 -2.62 -4.65 -11.84
CA CYS A 44 -2.84 -3.50 -12.73
C CYS A 44 -2.09 -2.25 -12.25
N LEU A 45 -2.13 -1.94 -10.95
CA LEU A 45 -1.43 -0.78 -10.39
C LEU A 45 0.10 -0.91 -10.53
N TYR A 46 0.65 -2.10 -10.29
CA TYR A 46 2.08 -2.36 -10.44
C TYR A 46 2.52 -2.33 -11.91
N ALA A 47 1.71 -2.87 -12.83
CA ALA A 47 1.97 -2.80 -14.27
C ALA A 47 1.95 -1.35 -14.79
N LEU A 48 1.05 -0.49 -14.28
CA LEU A 48 1.04 0.94 -14.63
C LEU A 48 2.32 1.64 -14.16
N GLY A 49 2.83 1.33 -12.96
CA GLY A 49 4.09 1.87 -12.44
C GLY A 49 5.29 1.50 -13.32
N THR A 50 5.31 0.27 -13.86
CA THR A 50 6.37 -0.15 -14.81
C THR A 50 6.34 0.59 -16.15
N ALA A 51 5.17 1.08 -16.58
CA ALA A 51 5.04 1.84 -17.83
C ALA A 51 5.53 3.29 -17.71
N THR A 52 5.65 3.83 -16.48
CA THR A 52 6.09 5.22 -16.23
C THR A 52 7.60 5.39 -16.09
N GLY A 53 8.42 4.37 -16.43
CA GLY A 53 9.87 4.52 -16.53
C GLY A 53 10.63 4.61 -15.21
N THR A 54 10.02 4.22 -14.08
CA THR A 54 10.80 3.92 -12.88
C THR A 54 11.51 2.58 -13.13
N GLU A 55 12.81 2.65 -13.46
CA GLU A 55 13.72 1.52 -13.75
C GLU A 55 13.96 0.55 -12.59
N GLU A 56 13.03 0.46 -11.65
CA GLU A 56 12.93 -0.61 -10.66
C GLU A 56 11.54 -1.19 -10.82
N GLY A 57 11.39 -2.13 -11.75
CA GLY A 57 10.12 -2.81 -11.94
C GLY A 57 9.70 -3.45 -10.62
N LEU A 58 8.64 -2.96 -10.00
CA LEU A 58 8.17 -3.39 -8.67
C LEU A 58 7.70 -4.87 -8.65
N GLY A 59 7.83 -5.57 -9.79
CA GLY A 59 7.41 -6.94 -10.02
C GLY A 59 5.90 -7.07 -10.11
N THR A 60 5.42 -8.21 -10.57
CA THR A 60 4.04 -8.61 -10.30
C THR A 60 3.97 -9.16 -8.88
N PRO A 61 3.06 -8.69 -8.00
CA PRO A 61 2.87 -9.28 -6.68
C PRO A 61 2.72 -10.79 -6.78
N ALA A 62 3.52 -11.53 -6.01
CA ALA A 62 3.49 -12.99 -5.99
C ALA A 62 2.14 -13.51 -5.46
N GLY A 63 1.80 -14.76 -5.78
CA GLY A 63 0.48 -15.33 -5.45
C GLY A 63 0.18 -15.46 -3.96
N ASP A 64 1.21 -15.41 -3.12
CA ASP A 64 1.17 -15.47 -1.66
C ASP A 64 1.12 -14.08 -0.99
N THR A 65 1.09 -13.01 -1.78
CA THR A 65 0.97 -11.63 -1.27
C THR A 65 -0.48 -11.16 -1.21
N ILE A 66 -0.75 -10.14 -0.40
CA ILE A 66 -2.00 -9.37 -0.44
C ILE A 66 -1.65 -7.89 -0.55
N CYS A 67 -2.54 -7.11 -1.16
CA CYS A 67 -2.36 -5.67 -1.31
C CYS A 67 -3.47 -4.92 -0.59
N ALA A 68 -3.12 -3.78 0.01
CA ALA A 68 -4.08 -2.90 0.67
C ALA A 68 -3.65 -1.44 0.45
N GLY A 69 -4.62 -0.55 0.25
CA GLY A 69 -4.32 0.87 0.06
C GLY A 69 -5.38 1.62 -0.73
N LEU A 70 -5.22 2.95 -0.76
CA LEU A 70 -6.06 3.85 -1.54
C LEU A 70 -5.32 4.22 -2.84
N PRO A 71 -5.90 4.02 -4.03
CA PRO A 71 -5.25 4.32 -5.30
C PRO A 71 -4.79 5.78 -5.45
N GLN A 72 -5.49 6.71 -4.78
CA GLN A 72 -5.18 8.14 -4.78
C GLN A 72 -4.17 8.56 -3.69
N GLY A 73 -3.77 7.64 -2.81
CA GLY A 73 -3.07 7.96 -1.58
C GLY A 73 -4.00 8.46 -0.45
N GLN A 74 -3.42 8.74 0.71
CA GLN A 74 -4.09 9.41 1.84
C GLN A 74 -3.88 10.93 1.70
N ARG A 75 -4.93 11.73 1.95
CA ARG A 75 -4.87 13.20 1.96
C ARG A 75 -4.33 13.72 3.29
#